data_AF-H0Q5C1-F1
#
_entry.id   AF-H0Q5C1-F1
#
_cell.length_a   1.000
_cell.length_b   1.000
_cell.length_c   1.000
_cell.angle_alpha   90.00
_cell.angle_beta   90.00
_cell.angle_gamma   90.00
#
_symmetry.space_group_name_H-M   'P 1'
#
loop_
_entity.id
_entity.type
_entity.pdbx_description
1 polymer ?
#
loop_
_entity_poly.entity_id
_entity_poly.type
_entity_poly.pdbx_seq_one_letter_code
_entity_poly.pdbx_strand_id
1 'polypeptide(L)' 'MARRKALGLSQSQVAVGLGISQNRLSEIEAHPERLTLDRLISLAGLLGLELVLQEKTPASDTGEW' A
#
# COMPACT_ATOMS: atom_id res chain seq x y z
N MET A 1 -4.40 2.53 -5.27
CA MET A 1 -5.50 3.26 -5.95
C MET A 1 -6.66 2.36 -6.33
N ALA A 2 -6.39 1.28 -7.08
CA ALA A 2 -7.44 0.39 -7.61
C ALA A 2 -8.33 -0.22 -6.53
N ARG A 3 -7.75 -0.78 -5.45
CA ARG A 3 -8.49 -1.36 -4.31
C ARG A 3 -9.39 -0.34 -3.60
N ARG A 4 -8.86 0.85 -3.28
CA ARG A 4 -9.62 1.97 -2.68
C ARG A 4 -10.87 2.31 -3.52
N LYS A 5 -10.68 2.48 -4.83
CA LYS A 5 -11.77 2.79 -5.76
C LYS A 5 -12.79 1.65 -5.86
N ALA A 6 -12.33 0.39 -5.85
CA ALA A 6 -13.22 -0.77 -5.85
C ALA A 6 -14.07 -0.88 -4.57
N LEU A 7 -13.57 -0.37 -3.44
CA LEU A 7 -14.30 -0.24 -2.18
C LEU A 7 -15.19 1.02 -2.10
N GLY A 8 -15.25 1.84 -3.15
CA GLY A 8 -16.04 3.08 -3.16
C GLY A 8 -15.49 4.18 -2.23
N LEU A 9 -14.27 4.03 -1.71
CA LEU A 9 -13.68 4.96 -0.76
C LEU A 9 -13.09 6.18 -1.46
N SER A 10 -13.39 7.37 -0.97
CA SER A 10 -12.72 8.61 -1.38
C SER A 10 -11.30 8.69 -0.79
N GLN A 11 -10.47 9.58 -1.34
CA GLN A 11 -9.16 9.86 -0.73
C GLN A 11 -9.32 10.48 0.67
N SER A 12 -10.33 11.32 0.90
CA SER A 12 -10.57 11.90 2.23
C SER A 12 -10.93 10.84 3.28
N GLN A 13 -11.73 9.83 2.92
CA GLN A 13 -12.09 8.73 3.83
C GLN A 13 -10.87 7.90 4.24
N VAL A 14 -10.00 7.57 3.28
CA VAL A 14 -8.75 6.84 3.58
C VAL A 14 -7.77 7.71 4.37
N ALA A 15 -7.67 9.00 4.06
CA ALA A 15 -6.79 9.93 4.76
C ALA A 15 -7.17 10.08 6.23
N VAL A 16 -8.47 10.17 6.53
CA VAL A 16 -8.99 10.17 7.92
C VAL A 16 -8.59 8.89 8.65
N GLY A 17 -8.77 7.72 8.03
CA GLY A 17 -8.38 6.46 8.66
C GLY A 17 -6.86 6.29 8.86
N LEU A 18 -6.06 7.03 8.09
CA LEU A 18 -4.59 7.09 8.26
C LEU A 18 -4.12 8.26 9.13
N GLY A 19 -5.02 9.10 9.66
CA GLY A 19 -4.66 10.28 10.44
C GLY A 19 -3.84 11.33 9.67
N ILE A 20 -4.03 11.45 8.36
CA ILE A 20 -3.33 12.40 7.49
C ILE A 20 -4.31 13.27 6.70
N SER A 21 -3.79 14.32 6.05
CA SER A 21 -4.60 15.14 5.13
C SER A 21 -4.86 14.41 3.80
N GLN A 22 -5.97 14.73 3.12
CA GLN A 22 -6.27 14.20 1.78
C GLN A 22 -5.18 14.57 0.76
N ASN A 23 -4.60 15.77 0.86
CA ASN A 23 -3.48 16.18 0.01
C ASN A 23 -2.25 15.30 0.24
N ARG A 24 -1.93 14.99 1.51
CA ARG A 24 -0.84 14.07 1.85
C ARG A 24 -1.10 12.66 1.32
N LEU A 25 -2.34 12.18 1.39
CA LEU A 25 -2.70 10.93 0.75
C LEU A 25 -2.50 11.01 -0.77
N SER A 26 -2.92 12.09 -1.43
CA SER A 26 -2.71 12.27 -2.88
C SER A 26 -1.21 12.26 -3.26
N GLU A 27 -0.34 12.89 -2.45
CA GLU A 27 1.11 12.81 -2.65
C GLU A 27 1.62 11.37 -2.52
N ILE A 28 1.18 10.63 -1.51
CA ILE A 28 1.50 9.20 -1.34
C ILE A 28 0.97 8.39 -2.54
N GLU A 29 -0.21 8.75 -3.06
CA GLU A 29 -0.80 8.08 -4.21
C GLU A 29 -0.01 8.33 -5.50
N ALA A 30 0.65 9.48 -5.63
CA ALA A 30 1.54 9.81 -6.74
C ALA A 30 2.98 9.30 -6.53
N HIS A 31 3.44 9.25 -5.28
CA HIS A 31 4.81 8.96 -4.85
C HIS A 31 4.82 7.95 -3.69
N PRO A 32 4.59 6.66 -3.96
CA PRO A 32 4.46 5.63 -2.93
C PRO A 32 5.76 5.36 -2.16
N GLU A 33 6.92 5.76 -2.69
CA GLU A 33 8.23 5.62 -2.03
C GLU A 33 8.33 6.40 -0.70
N ARG A 34 7.45 7.37 -0.48
CA ARG A 34 7.38 8.16 0.76
C ARG A 34 6.59 7.49 1.88
N LEU A 35 5.99 6.33 1.61
CA LEU A 35 5.17 5.60 2.56
C LEU A 35 6.06 4.90 3.61
N THR A 36 5.82 5.19 4.89
CA THR A 36 6.46 4.46 5.99
C THR A 36 5.82 3.08 6.16
N LEU A 37 6.57 2.12 6.71
CA LEU A 37 6.07 0.76 6.94
C LEU A 37 4.80 0.72 7.81
N ASP A 38 4.78 1.50 8.89
CA ASP A 38 3.61 1.68 9.76
C ASP A 38 2.34 2.09 8.97
N ARG A 39 2.49 3.04 8.04
CA ARG A 39 1.39 3.51 7.21
C ARG A 39 0.98 2.49 6.16
N LEU A 40 1.94 1.71 5.64
CA LEU A 40 1.63 0.61 4.74
C LEU A 40 0.76 -0.45 5.42
N ILE A 41 1.11 -0.84 6.66
CA ILE A 41 0.34 -1.80 7.44
C ILE A 41 -1.06 -1.25 7.76
N SER A 42 -1.14 0.01 8.21
CA SER A 42 -2.42 0.68 8.48
C SER A 42 -3.30 0.78 7.24
N LEU A 43 -2.71 1.13 6.09
CA LEU A 43 -3.42 1.21 4.80
C LEU A 43 -3.89 -0.18 4.34
N ALA A 44 -3.07 -1.22 4.52
CA ALA A 44 -3.46 -2.59 4.20
C ALA A 44 -4.70 -3.01 4.99
N GLY A 45 -4.69 -2.80 6.32
CA GLY A 45 -5.84 -3.09 7.18
C GLY A 45 -7.10 -2.34 6.76
N LEU A 46 -6.99 -1.03 6.48
CA LEU A 46 -8.12 -0.21 6.03
C LEU A 46 -8.72 -0.69 4.71
N LEU A 47 -7.89 -1.25 3.82
CA LEU A 47 -8.31 -1.78 2.52
C LEU A 47 -8.75 -3.26 2.58
N GLY A 48 -8.82 -3.86 3.78
CA GLY A 48 -9.11 -5.28 3.96
C GLY A 48 -8.08 -6.17 3.28
N LEU A 49 -6.81 -5.81 3.42
CA LEU A 49 -5.66 -6.56 2.91
C LEU A 49 -4.81 -7.04 4.08
N GLU A 50 -4.24 -8.22 3.91
CA GLU A 50 -3.25 -8.80 4.84
C GLU A 50 -1.85 -8.69 4.21
N LEU A 51 -0.87 -8.33 5.03
CA LEU A 51 0.53 -8.25 4.61
C LEU A 51 1.28 -9.48 5.13
N VAL A 52 1.73 -10.34 4.21
CA VAL A 52 2.45 -11.58 4.53
C VAL A 52 3.91 -11.44 4.10
N LEU A 53 4.82 -11.79 5.00
CA LEU A 53 6.24 -11.93 4.70
C LEU A 53 6.53 -13.40 4.41
N GLN A 54 7.21 -13.68 3.31
CA GLN A 54 7.57 -15.03 2.88
C GLN A 54 9.08 -15.11 2.70
N GLU A 55 9.62 -16.32 2.80
CA GLU A 55 11.03 -16.57 2.47
C GLU A 55 11.29 -16.14 1.03
N LYS A 56 12.40 -15.43 0.83
CA LYS A 56 12.87 -15.12 -0.51
C LYS A 56 13.40 -16.41 -1.11
N THR A 57 12.54 -17.16 -1.79
CA THR A 57 13.01 -18.30 -2.60
C THR A 57 14.05 -17.73 -3.56
N PRO A 58 15.31 -18.18 -3.52
CA PRO A 58 16.29 -17.74 -4.50
C PRO A 58 15.68 -18.08 -5.86
N ALA A 59 15.61 -17.10 -6.75
CA ALA A 59 15.32 -17.39 -8.14
C ALA A 59 16.31 -18.48 -8.53
N SER A 60 15.80 -19.65 -8.90
CA SER A 60 16.64 -20.66 -9.53
C SER A 60 17.20 -19.95 -10.75
N ASP A 61 18.47 -19.57 -10.66
CA ASP A 61 19.29 -19.22 -11.80
C ASP A 61 19.39 -20.52 -12.58
N THR A 62 18.35 -20.81 -13.37
CA THR A 62 18.46 -21.72 -14.49
C THR A 62 19.34 -20.97 -15.47
N GLY A 63 20.64 -21.03 -15.19
CA GLY A 63 21.69 -20.63 -16.09
C GLY A 63 21.55 -21.46 -17.34
N GLU A 64 21.00 -20.85 -18.38
CA GLU A 64 21.21 -21.26 -19.76
C GLU A 64 22.35 -20.36 -20.26
N TRP A 65 23.59 -20.82 -20.03
CA TRP A 65 24.77 -20.41 -20.81
C TRP A 65 24.88 -21.31 -22.04
#